data_AF-A0A960S845-F1
#
_entry.id   AF-A0A960S845-F1
#
_cell.length_a   1.000
_cell.length_b   1.000
_cell.length_c   1.000
_cell.angle_alpha   90.00
_cell.angle_beta   90.00
_cell.angle_gamma   90.00
#
_symmetry.space_group_name_H-M   'P 1'
#
loop_
_entity.id
_entity.type
_entity.pdbx_description
1 polymer ?
#
loop_
_entity_poly.entity_id
_entity_poly.type
_entity_poly.pdbx_seq_one_letter_code
_entity_poly.pdbx_strand_id
1 'polypeptide(L)'
;MRGKAFYNLIKMKWEDNHNFDVQPWQVEDLRAISDENLFERLAQHDIILTPESILLYAEKCDGPEELTDCLLLDGKNEKLQAQVYLLAFEAWRRFCPKKQTLSVFCDELDHLIEQFDSAELDDVEPLYNQLLELCKIMDQNVDQGVDTQEITKLLDSICAHDIESFTYEFIAGLIDAEQRTMASMLLDAFYPYAEDKRWFDFLRVRLLAESDEGEGKIMLDRLFVELQEEPDIDLGFEMLHLLSQLGERSAFQVLLDNMSSWLQTEEDFQHLLSTVR
;
A
#
# COMPACT_ATOMS: atom_id res chain seq x y z
N MET A 1 -17.27 11.66 -8.95
CA MET A 1 -17.45 10.27 -8.48
C MET A 1 -16.29 9.91 -7.58
N ARG A 2 -16.53 9.31 -6.39
CA ARG A 2 -15.42 8.79 -5.55
C ARG A 2 -15.03 7.40 -6.06
N GLY A 3 -13.74 7.09 -6.11
CA GLY A 3 -13.22 5.82 -6.60
C GLY A 3 -13.37 4.67 -5.60
N LYS A 4 -13.02 3.45 -6.03
CA LYS A 4 -13.15 2.21 -5.24
C LYS A 4 -12.39 2.25 -3.91
N ALA A 5 -11.17 2.78 -3.89
CA ALA A 5 -10.36 2.95 -2.67
C ALA A 5 -11.07 3.69 -1.54
N PHE A 6 -11.90 4.69 -1.86
CA PHE A 6 -12.68 5.39 -0.85
C PHE A 6 -13.64 4.43 -0.10
N TYR A 7 -14.25 3.48 -0.81
CA TYR A 7 -15.15 2.51 -0.21
C TYR A 7 -14.40 1.40 0.53
N ASN A 8 -13.23 0.98 0.04
CA ASN A 8 -12.33 0.09 0.78
C ASN A 8 -11.93 0.74 2.12
N LEU A 9 -11.54 2.02 2.11
CA LEU A 9 -11.23 2.76 3.33
C LEU A 9 -12.41 2.88 4.30
N ILE A 10 -13.64 3.07 3.79
CA ILE A 10 -14.84 3.05 4.65
C ILE A 10 -15.01 1.66 5.27
N LYS A 11 -14.86 0.60 4.47
CA LYS A 11 -15.01 -0.79 4.91
C LYS A 11 -13.99 -1.10 6.02
N MET A 12 -12.71 -0.82 5.80
CA MET A 12 -11.64 -1.00 6.79
C MET A 12 -11.97 -0.28 8.11
N LYS A 13 -12.33 1.01 8.05
CA LYS A 13 -12.71 1.79 9.25
C LYS A 13 -13.93 1.24 9.98
N TRP A 14 -14.88 0.67 9.25
CA TRP A 14 -16.07 0.06 9.83
C TRP A 14 -15.75 -1.29 10.48
N GLU A 15 -14.87 -2.09 9.89
CA GLU A 15 -14.39 -3.36 10.46
C GLU A 15 -13.64 -3.11 11.79
N ASP A 16 -12.80 -2.08 11.84
CA ASP A 16 -12.14 -1.63 13.07
C ASP A 16 -13.12 -1.10 14.12
N ASN A 17 -14.16 -0.39 13.68
CA ASN A 17 -15.16 0.22 14.55
C ASN A 17 -16.57 0.18 13.96
N HIS A 18 -17.33 -0.85 14.35
CA HIS A 18 -18.67 -1.12 13.86
C HIS A 18 -19.72 -0.05 14.24
N ASN A 19 -19.36 0.96 15.07
CA ASN A 19 -20.21 2.10 15.37
C ASN A 19 -20.11 3.23 14.33
N PHE A 20 -19.27 3.07 13.30
CA PHE A 20 -19.13 4.03 12.22
C PHE A 20 -20.42 4.09 11.38
N ASP A 21 -20.98 5.29 11.17
CA ASP A 21 -22.25 5.48 10.46
C ASP A 21 -22.06 5.27 8.95
N VAL A 22 -22.39 4.06 8.49
CA VAL A 22 -22.27 3.65 7.08
C VAL A 22 -23.55 2.97 6.62
N GLN A 23 -23.84 3.12 5.33
CA GLN A 23 -24.90 2.37 4.69
C GLN A 23 -24.40 0.97 4.31
N PRO A 24 -25.25 -0.07 4.38
CA PRO A 24 -24.81 -1.46 4.12
C PRO A 24 -24.10 -1.66 2.78
N TRP A 25 -24.57 -1.00 1.72
CA TRP A 25 -23.97 -1.10 0.38
C TRP A 25 -22.57 -0.48 0.27
N GLN A 26 -22.14 0.34 1.24
CA GLN A 26 -20.82 1.00 1.22
C GLN A 26 -19.69 0.09 1.73
N VAL A 27 -20.04 -0.92 2.53
CA VAL A 27 -19.10 -1.83 3.19
C VAL A 27 -19.33 -3.29 2.79
N GLU A 28 -20.26 -3.52 1.86
CA GLU A 28 -20.56 -4.86 1.38
C GLU A 28 -19.40 -5.43 0.58
N ASP A 29 -19.08 -6.70 0.84
CA ASP A 29 -18.14 -7.45 0.04
C ASP A 29 -18.79 -7.88 -1.30
N LEU A 30 -18.59 -7.05 -2.32
CA LEU A 30 -19.03 -7.35 -3.68
C LEU A 30 -18.22 -8.47 -4.33
N ARG A 31 -17.06 -8.89 -3.79
CA ARG A 31 -16.31 -10.04 -4.32
C ARG A 31 -17.03 -11.35 -3.99
N ALA A 32 -17.77 -11.39 -2.88
CA ALA A 32 -18.50 -12.57 -2.41
C ALA A 32 -19.88 -12.80 -3.06
N ILE A 33 -20.45 -11.81 -3.76
CA ILE A 33 -21.78 -11.97 -4.39
C ILE A 33 -21.70 -12.76 -5.70
N SER A 34 -22.77 -13.49 -6.05
CA SER A 34 -22.84 -14.22 -7.33
C SER A 34 -23.03 -13.29 -8.52
N ASP A 35 -22.68 -13.76 -9.72
CA ASP A 35 -22.89 -13.02 -10.97
C ASP A 35 -24.37 -12.71 -11.20
N GLU A 36 -25.28 -13.66 -10.91
CA GLU A 36 -26.72 -13.42 -11.01
C GLU A 36 -27.18 -12.26 -10.12
N ASN A 37 -26.66 -12.20 -8.88
CA ASN A 37 -27.00 -11.16 -7.93
C ASN A 37 -26.46 -9.79 -8.38
N LEU A 38 -25.23 -9.76 -8.91
CA LEU A 38 -24.63 -8.56 -9.49
C LEU A 38 -25.49 -7.97 -10.61
N PHE A 39 -25.94 -8.80 -11.56
CA PHE A 39 -26.79 -8.37 -12.67
C PHE A 39 -28.22 -8.03 -12.24
N GLU A 40 -28.80 -8.77 -11.29
CA GLU A 40 -30.12 -8.44 -10.72
C GLU A 40 -30.11 -7.05 -10.05
N ARG A 41 -29.04 -6.70 -9.33
CA ARG A 41 -28.90 -5.38 -8.71
C ARG A 41 -28.72 -4.26 -9.71
N LEU A 42 -27.94 -4.48 -10.78
CA LEU A 42 -27.87 -3.52 -11.89
C LEU A 42 -29.26 -3.33 -12.53
N ALA A 43 -30.02 -4.39 -12.71
CA ALA A 43 -31.38 -4.32 -13.26
C ALA A 43 -32.37 -3.56 -12.36
N GLN A 44 -32.19 -3.58 -11.03
CA GLN A 44 -32.96 -2.74 -10.09
C GLN A 44 -32.72 -1.23 -10.30
N HIS A 45 -31.63 -0.87 -10.97
CA HIS A 45 -31.29 0.50 -11.36
C HIS A 45 -31.60 0.79 -12.84
N ASP A 46 -32.46 -0.02 -13.46
CA ASP A 46 -32.81 0.04 -14.91
C ASP A 46 -31.59 -0.19 -15.84
N ILE A 47 -30.52 -0.81 -15.33
CA ILE A 47 -29.32 -1.15 -16.09
C ILE A 47 -29.35 -2.65 -16.42
N ILE A 48 -29.69 -2.96 -17.66
CA ILE A 48 -29.74 -4.34 -18.14
C ILE A 48 -28.40 -4.68 -18.79
N LEU A 49 -27.55 -5.35 -18.02
CA LEU A 49 -26.28 -5.89 -18.49
C LEU A 49 -26.28 -7.42 -18.47
N THR A 50 -25.45 -7.95 -19.34
CA THR A 50 -25.07 -9.35 -19.52
C THR A 50 -23.54 -9.43 -19.67
N PRO A 51 -22.91 -10.58 -19.40
CA PRO A 51 -21.48 -10.75 -19.64
C PRO A 51 -21.06 -10.33 -21.06
N GLU A 52 -21.85 -10.69 -22.08
CA GLU A 52 -21.58 -10.33 -23.48
C GLU A 52 -21.67 -8.82 -23.72
N SER A 53 -22.66 -8.15 -23.12
CA SER A 53 -22.77 -6.70 -23.24
C SER A 53 -21.62 -5.97 -22.54
N ILE A 54 -21.12 -6.48 -21.41
CA ILE A 54 -19.96 -5.87 -20.74
C ILE A 54 -18.73 -5.95 -21.64
N LEU A 55 -18.50 -7.10 -22.28
CA LEU A 55 -17.40 -7.24 -23.24
C LEU A 55 -17.54 -6.27 -24.42
N LEU A 56 -18.78 -6.05 -24.91
CA LEU A 56 -19.04 -5.07 -25.96
C LEU A 56 -18.77 -3.62 -25.50
N TYR A 57 -19.15 -3.28 -24.26
CA TYR A 57 -18.80 -1.98 -23.68
C TYR A 57 -17.29 -1.83 -23.49
N ALA A 58 -16.60 -2.91 -23.11
CA ALA A 58 -15.16 -2.92 -22.96
C ALA A 58 -14.42 -2.71 -24.29
N GLU A 59 -15.07 -2.81 -25.46
CA GLU A 59 -14.47 -2.36 -26.72
C GLU A 59 -14.40 -0.83 -26.85
N LYS A 60 -15.27 -0.11 -26.14
CA LYS A 60 -15.44 1.34 -26.25
C LYS A 60 -14.99 2.12 -25.02
N CYS A 61 -15.10 1.50 -23.84
CA CYS A 61 -14.66 2.07 -22.59
C CYS A 61 -13.25 1.58 -22.26
N ASP A 62 -12.51 2.42 -21.53
CA ASP A 62 -11.17 2.13 -21.05
C ASP A 62 -11.16 1.64 -19.60
N GLY A 63 -12.26 1.80 -18.86
CA GLY A 63 -12.34 1.39 -17.46
C GLY A 63 -13.74 1.36 -16.85
N PRO A 64 -13.84 0.90 -15.59
CA PRO A 64 -15.11 0.87 -14.86
C PRO A 64 -15.69 2.27 -14.60
N GLU A 65 -14.85 3.29 -14.47
CA GLU A 65 -15.26 4.69 -14.34
C GLU A 65 -16.03 5.15 -15.59
N GLU A 66 -15.44 4.94 -16.77
CA GLU A 66 -16.08 5.32 -18.05
C GLU A 66 -17.29 4.46 -18.37
N LEU A 67 -17.25 3.16 -18.04
CA LEU A 67 -18.43 2.29 -18.14
C LEU A 67 -19.59 2.87 -17.33
N THR A 68 -19.33 3.28 -16.09
CA THR A 68 -20.36 3.87 -15.22
C THR A 68 -20.97 5.12 -15.84
N ASP A 69 -20.13 6.01 -16.37
CA ASP A 69 -20.57 7.24 -17.03
C ASP A 69 -21.38 6.94 -18.31
N CYS A 70 -21.05 5.86 -19.04
CA CYS A 70 -21.83 5.41 -20.20
C CYS A 70 -23.20 4.85 -19.82
N LEU A 71 -23.30 4.17 -18.67
CA LEU A 71 -24.55 3.57 -18.18
C LEU A 71 -25.49 4.63 -17.60
N LEU A 72 -24.93 5.66 -16.98
CA LEU A 72 -25.68 6.74 -16.34
C LEU A 72 -25.61 8.03 -17.15
N LEU A 73 -26.48 8.15 -18.15
CA LEU A 73 -26.65 9.40 -18.91
C LEU A 73 -27.18 10.52 -17.97
N ASP A 74 -26.30 11.44 -17.58
CA ASP A 74 -26.59 12.68 -16.83
C ASP A 74 -27.39 12.52 -15.51
N GLY A 75 -27.01 11.56 -14.67
CA GLY A 75 -27.62 11.37 -13.35
C GLY A 75 -27.10 12.36 -12.30
N LYS A 76 -27.96 13.23 -11.74
CA LYS A 76 -27.62 14.13 -10.61
C LYS A 76 -27.59 13.44 -9.22
N ASN A 77 -27.90 12.15 -9.14
CA ASN A 77 -27.99 11.44 -7.86
C ASN A 77 -26.65 10.76 -7.55
N GLU A 78 -25.85 11.42 -6.71
CA GLU A 78 -24.53 10.92 -6.28
C GLU A 78 -24.60 9.52 -5.64
N LYS A 79 -25.66 9.24 -4.86
CA LYS A 79 -25.84 7.92 -4.23
C LYS A 79 -26.07 6.84 -5.27
N LEU A 80 -26.93 7.11 -6.26
CA LEU A 80 -27.18 6.16 -7.35
C LEU A 80 -25.91 5.94 -8.17
N GLN A 81 -25.19 7.01 -8.50
CA GLN A 81 -23.94 6.93 -9.24
C GLN A 81 -22.90 6.09 -8.49
N ALA A 82 -22.77 6.27 -7.19
CA ALA A 82 -21.89 5.46 -6.33
C ALA A 82 -22.27 3.97 -6.34
N GLN A 83 -23.56 3.65 -6.17
CA GLN A 83 -24.03 2.26 -6.14
C GLN A 83 -23.80 1.56 -7.48
N VAL A 84 -24.15 2.22 -8.59
CA VAL A 84 -23.92 1.68 -9.93
C VAL A 84 -22.43 1.57 -10.22
N TYR A 85 -21.62 2.55 -9.83
CA TYR A 85 -20.17 2.50 -9.97
C TYR A 85 -19.59 1.24 -9.33
N LEU A 86 -19.94 0.95 -8.08
CA LEU A 86 -19.42 -0.22 -7.38
C LEU A 86 -19.80 -1.53 -8.06
N LEU A 87 -21.04 -1.64 -8.56
CA LEU A 87 -21.50 -2.81 -9.31
C LEU A 87 -20.80 -2.91 -10.68
N ALA A 88 -20.66 -1.80 -11.40
CA ALA A 88 -19.97 -1.76 -12.69
C ALA A 88 -18.47 -2.05 -12.54
N PHE A 89 -17.86 -1.60 -11.45
CA PHE A 89 -16.47 -1.90 -11.08
C PHE A 89 -16.27 -3.39 -10.88
N GLU A 90 -17.11 -4.02 -10.05
CA GLU A 90 -17.03 -5.46 -9.81
C GLU A 90 -17.30 -6.26 -11.10
N ALA A 91 -18.24 -5.82 -11.93
CA ALA A 91 -18.51 -6.44 -13.22
C ALA A 91 -17.32 -6.33 -14.17
N TRP A 92 -16.68 -5.15 -14.24
CA TRP A 92 -15.47 -4.95 -15.04
C TRP A 92 -14.32 -5.86 -14.57
N ARG A 93 -14.09 -5.91 -13.26
CA ARG A 93 -13.05 -6.75 -12.63
C ARG A 93 -13.22 -8.22 -13.00
N ARG A 94 -14.45 -8.75 -12.95
CA ARG A 94 -14.76 -10.16 -13.27
C ARG A 94 -14.68 -10.48 -14.76
N PHE A 95 -15.26 -9.63 -15.61
CA PHE A 95 -15.49 -9.96 -17.03
C PHE A 95 -14.45 -9.36 -17.98
N CYS A 96 -13.64 -8.40 -17.53
CA CYS A 96 -12.61 -7.75 -18.34
C CYS A 96 -11.18 -7.91 -17.79
N PRO A 97 -10.73 -9.13 -17.40
CA PRO A 97 -9.42 -9.30 -16.75
C PRO A 97 -8.22 -8.92 -17.64
N LYS A 98 -8.42 -8.84 -18.97
CA LYS A 98 -7.39 -8.40 -19.93
C LYS A 98 -7.30 -6.89 -20.11
N LYS A 99 -8.23 -6.14 -19.52
CA LYS A 99 -8.28 -4.67 -19.53
C LYS A 99 -8.25 -4.18 -18.07
N GLN A 100 -7.20 -4.57 -17.36
CA GLN A 100 -6.99 -4.09 -16.00
C GLN A 100 -6.60 -2.60 -16.04
N THR A 101 -7.43 -1.76 -15.43
CA THR A 101 -7.10 -0.35 -15.19
C THR A 101 -6.27 -0.24 -13.92
N LEU A 102 -5.63 0.92 -13.72
CA LEU A 102 -4.91 1.20 -12.49
C LEU A 102 -5.83 1.12 -11.27
N SER A 103 -7.09 1.58 -11.37
CA SER A 103 -8.07 1.48 -10.27
C SER A 103 -8.40 0.03 -9.91
N VAL A 104 -8.53 -0.87 -10.90
CA VAL A 104 -8.73 -2.31 -10.66
C VAL A 104 -7.46 -2.96 -10.11
N PHE A 105 -6.29 -2.59 -10.63
CA PHE A 105 -5.00 -3.06 -10.12
C PHE A 105 -4.82 -2.72 -8.63
N CYS A 106 -5.10 -1.47 -8.25
CA CYS A 106 -4.99 -0.99 -6.88
C CYS A 106 -6.02 -1.63 -5.95
N ASP A 107 -7.26 -1.88 -6.40
CA ASP A 107 -8.25 -2.62 -5.60
C ASP A 107 -7.84 -4.08 -5.37
N GLU A 108 -7.19 -4.73 -6.35
CA GLU A 108 -6.61 -6.08 -6.14
C GLU A 108 -5.42 -6.05 -5.19
N LEU A 109 -4.57 -5.02 -5.26
CA LEU A 109 -3.46 -4.83 -4.32
C LEU A 109 -3.99 -4.60 -2.89
N ASP A 110 -4.93 -3.69 -2.69
CA ASP A 110 -5.60 -3.44 -1.40
C ASP A 110 -6.14 -4.75 -0.82
N HIS A 111 -6.79 -5.57 -1.64
CA HIS A 111 -7.35 -6.84 -1.18
C HIS A 111 -6.28 -7.86 -0.76
N LEU A 112 -5.15 -7.92 -1.47
CA LEU A 112 -4.02 -8.77 -1.09
C LEU A 112 -3.36 -8.29 0.22
N ILE A 113 -3.32 -6.96 0.43
CA ILE A 113 -2.86 -6.37 1.69
C ILE A 113 -3.80 -6.77 2.84
N GLU A 114 -5.13 -6.63 2.67
CA GLU A 114 -6.11 -7.06 3.69
C GLU A 114 -5.94 -8.54 4.06
N GLN A 115 -5.73 -9.42 3.06
CA GLN A 115 -5.49 -10.85 3.30
C GLN A 115 -4.18 -11.13 4.03
N PHE A 116 -3.14 -10.34 3.74
CA PHE A 116 -1.86 -10.44 4.43
C PHE A 116 -1.98 -10.01 5.89
N ASP A 117 -2.59 -8.85 6.15
CA ASP A 117 -2.74 -8.30 7.50
C ASP A 117 -3.65 -9.16 8.40
N SER A 118 -4.66 -9.80 7.82
CA SER A 118 -5.55 -10.75 8.51
C SER A 118 -4.93 -12.15 8.71
N ALA A 119 -3.69 -12.36 8.24
CA ALA A 119 -3.00 -13.65 8.23
C ALA A 119 -3.77 -14.77 7.48
N GLU A 120 -4.57 -14.39 6.48
CA GLU A 120 -5.29 -15.31 5.59
C GLU A 120 -4.45 -15.74 4.38
N LEU A 121 -3.34 -15.04 4.12
CA LEU A 121 -2.44 -15.30 3.02
C LEU A 121 -1.40 -16.37 3.39
N ASP A 122 -1.57 -17.59 2.85
CA ASP A 122 -0.64 -18.73 3.08
C ASP A 122 0.74 -18.54 2.40
N ASP A 123 0.77 -17.79 1.29
CA ASP A 123 1.96 -17.57 0.45
C ASP A 123 2.05 -16.09 0.06
N VAL A 124 3.18 -15.46 0.35
CA VAL A 124 3.45 -14.03 0.12
C VAL A 124 3.82 -13.72 -1.33
N GLU A 125 4.11 -14.73 -2.16
CA GLU A 125 4.53 -14.55 -3.56
C GLU A 125 3.53 -13.74 -4.42
N PRO A 126 2.19 -13.94 -4.34
CA PRO A 126 1.24 -13.13 -5.09
C PRO A 126 1.31 -11.63 -4.76
N LEU A 127 1.38 -11.30 -3.46
CA LEU A 127 1.49 -9.92 -2.99
C LEU A 127 2.83 -9.30 -3.42
N TYR A 128 3.93 -10.02 -3.23
CA TYR A 128 5.25 -9.61 -3.69
C TYR A 128 5.28 -9.32 -5.20
N ASN A 129 4.72 -10.22 -6.01
CA ASN A 129 4.65 -10.04 -7.46
C ASN A 129 3.79 -8.83 -7.84
N GLN A 130 2.70 -8.58 -7.11
CA GLN A 130 1.84 -7.43 -7.32
C GLN A 130 2.57 -6.11 -7.01
N LEU A 131 3.34 -6.05 -5.92
CA LEU A 131 4.17 -4.89 -5.59
C LEU A 131 5.28 -4.65 -6.63
N LEU A 132 5.93 -5.71 -7.14
CA LEU A 132 6.89 -5.55 -8.22
C LEU A 132 6.25 -5.06 -9.52
N GLU A 133 5.04 -5.52 -9.84
CA GLU A 133 4.30 -5.04 -11.00
C GLU A 133 3.92 -3.57 -10.83
N LEU A 134 3.55 -3.15 -9.62
CA LEU A 134 3.34 -1.74 -9.30
C LEU A 134 4.61 -0.92 -9.59
N CYS A 135 5.78 -1.36 -9.13
CA CYS A 135 7.04 -0.67 -9.43
C CYS A 135 7.28 -0.52 -10.92
N LYS A 136 7.01 -1.56 -11.73
CA LYS A 136 7.13 -1.46 -13.19
C LYS A 136 6.14 -0.47 -13.80
N ILE A 137 4.91 -0.40 -13.30
CA ILE A 137 3.92 0.59 -13.75
C ILE A 137 4.43 2.01 -13.43
N MET A 138 4.99 2.21 -12.23
CA MET A 138 5.57 3.49 -11.85
C MET A 138 6.77 3.85 -12.75
N ASP A 139 7.68 2.90 -13.00
CA ASP A 139 8.85 3.11 -13.87
C ASP A 139 8.43 3.55 -15.28
N GLN A 140 7.40 2.91 -15.84
CA GLN A 140 6.88 3.27 -17.16
C GLN A 140 6.31 4.69 -17.21
N ASN A 141 5.73 5.19 -16.11
CA ASN A 141 5.24 6.57 -16.03
C ASN A 141 6.39 7.57 -15.89
N VAL A 142 7.42 7.24 -15.10
CA VAL A 142 8.64 8.04 -15.00
C VAL A 142 9.36 8.14 -16.34
N ASP A 143 9.46 7.02 -17.08
CA ASP A 143 10.03 6.98 -18.44
C ASP A 143 9.26 7.84 -19.44
N GLN A 144 7.96 8.06 -19.20
CA GLN A 144 7.10 8.97 -19.97
C GLN A 144 7.22 10.43 -19.51
N GLY A 145 8.03 10.72 -18.49
CA GLY A 145 8.31 12.05 -17.98
C GLY A 145 7.38 12.53 -16.86
N VAL A 146 6.61 11.63 -16.24
CA VAL A 146 5.80 11.95 -15.04
C VAL A 146 6.72 12.02 -13.82
N ASP A 147 6.49 13.00 -12.96
CA ASP A 147 7.25 13.17 -11.72
C ASP A 147 6.89 12.08 -10.69
N THR A 148 7.87 11.58 -9.93
CA THR A 148 7.64 10.51 -8.95
C THR A 148 6.65 10.92 -7.87
N GLN A 149 6.64 12.19 -7.45
CA GLN A 149 5.68 12.69 -6.45
C GLN A 149 4.26 12.78 -7.00
N GLU A 150 4.10 12.94 -8.31
CA GLU A 150 2.77 12.90 -8.93
C GLU A 150 2.24 11.46 -8.99
N ILE A 151 3.12 10.49 -9.23
CA ILE A 151 2.78 9.07 -9.21
C ILE A 151 2.36 8.61 -7.81
N THR A 152 3.14 8.95 -6.77
CA THR A 152 2.80 8.55 -5.39
C THR A 152 1.47 9.16 -4.94
N LYS A 153 1.25 10.46 -5.17
CA LYS A 153 -0.05 11.11 -4.90
C LYS A 153 -1.21 10.49 -5.65
N LEU A 154 -0.97 10.01 -6.87
CA LEU A 154 -1.99 9.30 -7.62
C LEU A 154 -2.32 7.97 -6.92
N LEU A 155 -1.32 7.19 -6.52
CA LEU A 155 -1.50 5.94 -5.78
C LEU A 155 -2.27 6.16 -4.47
N ASP A 156 -1.91 7.18 -3.69
CA ASP A 156 -2.63 7.54 -2.45
C ASP A 156 -4.11 7.86 -2.68
N SER A 157 -4.46 8.30 -3.89
CA SER A 157 -5.84 8.63 -4.25
C SER A 157 -6.67 7.43 -4.72
N ILE A 158 -6.02 6.31 -5.08
CA ILE A 158 -6.65 5.13 -5.69
C ILE A 158 -6.38 3.81 -4.98
N CYS A 159 -5.53 3.80 -3.95
CA CYS A 159 -5.39 2.74 -2.94
C CYS A 159 -6.04 3.18 -1.63
N ALA A 160 -6.55 2.22 -0.86
CA ALA A 160 -7.03 2.47 0.49
C ALA A 160 -5.92 2.37 1.53
N HIS A 161 -4.94 1.49 1.29
CA HIS A 161 -3.75 1.36 2.12
C HIS A 161 -2.70 2.39 1.76
N ASP A 162 -1.93 2.81 2.77
CA ASP A 162 -0.68 3.53 2.55
C ASP A 162 0.36 2.55 2.00
N ILE A 163 0.62 2.67 0.69
CA ILE A 163 1.48 1.73 -0.04
C ILE A 163 2.95 1.87 0.37
N GLU A 164 3.42 3.07 0.72
CA GLU A 164 4.81 3.27 1.12
C GLU A 164 5.06 2.61 2.48
N SER A 165 4.23 2.94 3.47
CA SER A 165 4.30 2.36 4.81
C SER A 165 4.16 0.83 4.75
N PHE A 166 3.17 0.33 4.01
CA PHE A 166 3.00 -1.10 3.82
C PHE A 166 4.21 -1.77 3.17
N THR A 167 4.76 -1.17 2.11
CA THR A 167 5.92 -1.74 1.40
C THR A 167 7.15 -1.79 2.31
N TYR A 168 7.38 -0.76 3.13
CA TYR A 168 8.43 -0.76 4.14
C TYR A 168 8.26 -1.92 5.13
N GLU A 169 7.09 -2.05 5.75
CA GLU A 169 6.78 -3.11 6.72
C GLU A 169 6.88 -4.51 6.10
N PHE A 170 6.39 -4.66 4.88
CA PHE A 170 6.47 -5.91 4.13
C PHE A 170 7.92 -6.31 3.84
N ILE A 171 8.77 -5.38 3.38
CA ILE A 171 10.20 -5.65 3.19
C ILE A 171 10.87 -6.00 4.52
N ALA A 172 10.58 -5.28 5.60
CA ALA A 172 11.08 -5.60 6.93
C ALA A 172 10.72 -7.03 7.34
N GLY A 173 9.47 -7.44 7.14
CA GLY A 173 9.01 -8.82 7.39
C GLY A 173 9.71 -9.86 6.51
N LEU A 174 9.98 -9.55 5.25
CA LEU A 174 10.76 -10.43 4.36
C LEU A 174 12.21 -10.60 4.84
N ILE A 175 12.83 -9.54 5.38
CA ILE A 175 14.16 -9.60 5.99
C ILE A 175 14.14 -10.53 7.20
N ASP A 176 13.17 -10.36 8.10
CA ASP A 176 13.04 -11.15 9.33
C ASP A 176 12.71 -12.63 9.04
N ALA A 177 12.00 -12.90 7.93
CA ALA A 177 11.75 -14.25 7.43
C ALA A 177 12.91 -14.84 6.60
N GLU A 178 14.07 -14.19 6.58
CA GLU A 178 15.26 -14.56 5.79
C GLU A 178 15.02 -14.66 4.26
N GLN A 179 13.96 -14.05 3.73
CA GLN A 179 13.65 -14.00 2.30
C GLN A 179 14.44 -12.89 1.58
N ARG A 180 15.77 -12.91 1.76
CA ARG A 180 16.68 -11.81 1.39
C ARG A 180 16.62 -11.41 -0.08
N THR A 181 16.46 -12.37 -0.99
CA THR A 181 16.37 -12.08 -2.43
C THR A 181 15.12 -11.26 -2.75
N MET A 182 13.97 -11.64 -2.19
CA MET A 182 12.73 -10.90 -2.38
C MET A 182 12.81 -9.52 -1.74
N ALA A 183 13.28 -9.45 -0.48
CA ALA A 183 13.49 -8.19 0.21
C ALA A 183 14.39 -7.23 -0.58
N SER A 184 15.57 -7.69 -1.03
CA SER A 184 16.51 -6.87 -1.81
C SER A 184 15.93 -6.40 -3.14
N MET A 185 15.26 -7.28 -3.88
CA MET A 185 14.67 -6.93 -5.17
C MET A 185 13.56 -5.88 -5.03
N LEU A 186 12.66 -6.07 -4.06
CA LEU A 186 11.57 -5.12 -3.83
C LEU A 186 12.08 -3.79 -3.28
N LEU A 187 13.05 -3.83 -2.36
CA LEU A 187 13.72 -2.64 -1.84
C LEU A 187 14.32 -1.81 -2.96
N ASP A 188 15.11 -2.42 -3.84
CA ASP A 188 15.74 -1.69 -4.94
C ASP A 188 14.73 -1.17 -5.96
N ALA A 189 13.64 -1.92 -6.21
CA ALA A 189 12.59 -1.51 -7.13
C ALA A 189 11.75 -0.34 -6.59
N PHE A 190 11.45 -0.32 -5.28
CA PHE A 190 10.60 0.71 -4.68
C PHE A 190 11.36 1.95 -4.20
N TYR A 191 12.67 1.84 -3.91
CA TYR A 191 13.51 2.95 -3.40
C TYR A 191 13.38 4.30 -4.14
N PRO A 192 13.22 4.37 -5.48
CA PRO A 192 13.05 5.65 -6.18
C PRO A 192 11.77 6.42 -5.79
N TYR A 193 10.78 5.70 -5.25
CA TYR A 193 9.43 6.19 -4.97
C TYR A 193 9.19 6.53 -3.49
N ALA A 194 10.10 6.13 -2.60
CA ALA A 194 10.04 6.48 -1.18
C ALA A 194 10.15 7.99 -0.97
N GLU A 195 9.25 8.56 -0.17
CA GLU A 195 9.30 9.96 0.24
C GLU A 195 10.50 10.19 1.16
N ASP A 196 10.68 9.35 2.19
CA ASP A 196 11.85 9.37 3.06
C ASP A 196 12.76 8.15 2.82
N LYS A 197 13.81 8.39 2.04
CA LYS A 197 14.79 7.35 1.68
C LYS A 197 15.56 6.79 2.86
N ARG A 198 15.64 7.51 3.99
CA ARG A 198 16.40 7.09 5.17
C ARG A 198 15.85 5.80 5.77
N TRP A 199 14.52 5.65 5.76
CA TRP A 199 13.84 4.43 6.18
C TRP A 199 14.20 3.24 5.28
N PHE A 200 14.23 3.42 3.96
CA PHE A 200 14.61 2.36 3.04
C PHE A 200 16.13 2.08 3.05
N ASP A 201 16.97 3.08 3.29
CA ASP A 201 18.40 2.90 3.52
C ASP A 201 18.66 2.11 4.82
N PHE A 202 17.83 2.28 5.86
CA PHE A 202 17.87 1.43 7.04
C PHE A 202 17.53 -0.04 6.75
N LEU A 203 16.53 -0.33 5.91
CA LEU A 203 16.27 -1.71 5.44
C LEU A 203 17.46 -2.29 4.69
N ARG A 204 18.16 -1.47 3.89
CA ARG A 204 19.39 -1.88 3.19
C ARG A 204 20.50 -2.21 4.19
N VAL A 205 20.68 -1.42 5.24
CA VAL A 205 21.61 -1.73 6.34
C VAL A 205 21.25 -3.05 6.99
N ARG A 206 19.98 -3.31 7.32
CA ARG A 206 19.54 -4.60 7.91
C ARG A 206 19.88 -5.79 7.01
N LEU A 207 19.67 -5.69 5.70
CA LEU A 207 20.03 -6.73 4.72
C LEU A 207 21.54 -7.00 4.68
N LEU A 208 22.36 -5.94 4.72
CA LEU A 208 23.81 -6.01 4.60
C LEU A 208 24.50 -6.40 5.90
N ALA A 209 23.97 -6.03 7.07
CA ALA A 209 24.60 -6.28 8.36
C ALA A 209 24.90 -7.76 8.62
N GLU A 210 24.11 -8.66 8.04
CA GLU A 210 24.31 -10.11 8.16
C GLU A 210 25.11 -10.75 7.01
N SER A 211 25.37 -10.03 5.92
CA SER A 211 25.97 -10.57 4.69
C SER A 211 27.29 -9.92 4.28
N ASP A 212 27.46 -8.62 4.54
CA ASP A 212 28.70 -7.85 4.35
C ASP A 212 28.82 -6.80 5.46
N GLU A 213 29.51 -7.17 6.55
CA GLU A 213 29.73 -6.30 7.72
C GLU A 213 30.43 -4.98 7.35
N GLY A 214 31.25 -4.97 6.29
CA GLY A 214 32.01 -3.79 5.88
C GLY A 214 31.13 -2.75 5.20
N GLU A 215 30.35 -3.19 4.22
CA GLU A 215 29.42 -2.30 3.50
C GLU A 215 28.26 -1.85 4.40
N GLY A 216 27.69 -2.77 5.19
CA GLY A 216 26.64 -2.46 6.16
C GLY A 216 27.06 -1.39 7.15
N LYS A 217 28.29 -1.46 7.68
CA LYS A 217 28.84 -0.46 8.59
C LYS A 217 29.00 0.91 7.94
N ILE A 218 29.46 0.97 6.69
CA ILE A 218 29.59 2.24 5.96
C ILE A 218 28.23 2.91 5.75
N MET A 219 27.19 2.13 5.40
CA MET A 219 25.83 2.66 5.25
C MET A 219 25.24 3.11 6.59
N LEU A 220 25.46 2.32 7.64
CA LEU A 220 25.04 2.67 9.00
C LEU A 220 25.65 4.00 9.45
N ASP A 221 26.97 4.18 9.27
CA ASP A 221 27.66 5.43 9.61
C ASP A 221 27.11 6.65 8.84
N ARG A 222 26.68 6.48 7.58
CA ARG A 222 26.04 7.54 6.79
C ARG A 222 24.67 7.92 7.34
N LEU A 223 23.84 6.91 7.60
CA LEU A 223 22.49 7.12 8.17
C LEU A 223 22.58 7.82 9.53
N PHE A 224 23.60 7.49 10.31
CA PHE A 224 23.93 8.18 11.56
C PHE A 224 24.21 9.67 11.39
N VAL A 225 24.94 10.06 10.35
CA VAL A 225 25.24 11.48 10.06
C VAL A 225 23.96 12.19 9.63
N GLU A 226 23.15 11.56 8.77
CA GLU A 226 21.89 12.11 8.29
C GLU A 226 20.90 12.37 9.44
N LEU A 227 20.77 11.43 10.38
CA LEU A 227 19.95 11.61 11.59
C LEU A 227 20.43 12.74 12.51
N GLN A 228 21.73 13.05 12.53
CA GLN A 228 22.23 14.18 13.31
C GLN A 228 21.90 15.52 12.66
N GLU A 229 21.85 15.58 11.33
CA GLU A 229 21.49 16.78 10.58
C GLU A 229 19.98 17.03 10.60
N GLU A 230 19.18 15.99 10.42
CA GLU A 230 17.72 16.03 10.44
C GLU A 230 17.17 14.90 11.34
N PRO A 231 16.88 15.21 12.62
CA PRO A 231 16.43 14.20 13.58
C PRO A 231 15.10 13.55 13.17
N ASP A 232 15.13 12.21 13.08
CA ASP A 232 13.95 11.34 13.06
C ASP A 232 14.05 10.41 14.27
N ILE A 233 13.15 10.61 15.23
CA ILE A 233 13.18 9.90 16.51
C ILE A 233 12.82 8.43 16.33
N ASP A 234 11.85 8.14 15.47
CA ASP A 234 11.34 6.80 15.24
C ASP A 234 12.40 5.94 14.53
N LEU A 235 13.05 6.49 13.51
CA LEU A 235 14.18 5.85 12.86
C LEU A 235 15.37 5.67 13.83
N GLY A 236 15.58 6.64 14.71
CA GLY A 236 16.58 6.55 15.78
C GLY A 236 16.33 5.35 16.71
N PHE A 237 15.08 5.07 17.07
CA PHE A 237 14.73 3.90 17.89
C PHE A 237 15.01 2.58 17.18
N GLU A 238 14.64 2.47 15.90
CA GLU A 238 14.91 1.30 15.08
C GLU A 238 16.42 1.04 14.94
N MET A 239 17.21 2.11 14.75
CA MET A 239 18.67 2.00 14.72
C MET A 239 19.27 1.58 16.06
N LEU A 240 18.78 2.11 17.19
CA LEU A 240 19.20 1.64 18.52
C LEU A 240 18.92 0.14 18.70
N HIS A 241 17.73 -0.32 18.25
CA HIS A 241 17.37 -1.73 18.32
C HIS A 241 18.36 -2.60 17.53
N LEU A 242 18.64 -2.23 16.27
CA LEU A 242 19.60 -2.94 15.43
C LEU A 242 21.00 -2.96 16.05
N LEU A 243 21.50 -1.82 16.54
CA LEU A 243 22.83 -1.71 17.17
C LEU A 243 22.97 -2.59 18.41
N SER A 244 21.88 -2.70 19.19
CA SER A 244 21.82 -3.60 20.35
C SER A 244 21.99 -5.06 19.93
N GLN A 245 21.27 -5.48 18.87
CA GLN A 245 21.36 -6.82 18.31
C GLN A 245 22.77 -7.14 17.75
N LEU A 246 23.38 -6.18 17.06
CA LEU A 246 24.75 -6.31 16.52
C LEU A 246 25.84 -6.22 17.59
N GLY A 247 25.50 -5.74 18.80
CA GLY A 247 26.46 -5.56 19.89
C GLY A 247 27.42 -4.36 19.71
N GLU A 248 27.08 -3.41 18.85
CA GLU A 248 27.90 -2.23 18.50
C GLU A 248 27.78 -1.13 19.58
N ARG A 249 28.34 -1.41 20.77
CA ARG A 249 28.16 -0.61 21.99
C ARG A 249 28.57 0.86 21.85
N SER A 250 29.64 1.16 21.11
CA SER A 250 30.10 2.54 20.96
C SER A 250 29.13 3.37 20.13
N ALA A 251 28.65 2.83 19.01
CA ALA A 251 27.68 3.51 18.15
C ALA A 251 26.32 3.63 18.87
N PHE A 252 25.90 2.58 19.60
CA PHE A 252 24.71 2.62 20.44
C PHE A 252 24.74 3.76 21.45
N GLN A 253 25.83 3.90 22.22
CA GLN A 253 25.94 4.96 23.22
C GLN A 253 25.89 6.36 22.60
N VAL A 254 26.56 6.55 21.46
CA VAL A 254 26.56 7.83 20.75
C VAL A 254 25.15 8.18 20.25
N LEU A 255 24.43 7.21 19.68
CA LEU A 255 23.05 7.43 19.26
C LEU A 255 22.15 7.78 20.44
N LEU A 256 22.25 7.00 21.52
CA LEU A 256 21.47 7.19 22.74
C LEU A 256 21.67 8.59 23.33
N ASP A 257 22.92 9.05 23.41
CA ASP A 257 23.27 10.36 23.92
C ASP A 257 22.66 11.47 23.03
N ASN A 258 22.71 11.31 21.70
CA ASN A 258 22.11 12.25 20.76
C ASN A 258 20.57 12.28 20.87
N MET A 259 19.93 11.10 20.91
CA MET A 259 18.48 10.97 21.02
C MET A 259 17.93 11.64 22.28
N SER A 260 18.70 11.68 23.38
CA SER A 260 18.29 12.37 24.61
C SER A 260 17.95 13.86 24.40
N SER A 261 18.53 14.49 23.37
CA SER A 261 18.25 15.87 22.98
C SER A 261 17.04 16.01 22.04
N TRP A 262 16.58 14.91 21.45
CA TRP A 262 15.45 14.84 20.53
C TRP A 262 14.14 14.51 21.22
N LEU A 263 14.17 13.74 22.32
CA LEU A 263 12.97 13.37 23.09
C LEU A 263 12.19 14.62 23.54
N GLN A 264 10.91 14.69 23.16
CA GLN A 264 10.05 15.83 23.49
C GLN A 264 8.90 15.43 24.42
N THR A 265 8.47 14.17 24.38
CA THR A 265 7.27 13.69 25.06
C THR A 265 7.58 12.58 26.07
N GLU A 266 6.67 12.37 27.03
CA GLU A 266 6.75 11.25 27.97
C GLU A 266 6.72 9.88 27.25
N GLU A 267 6.00 9.79 26.13
CA GLU A 267 5.91 8.58 25.32
C GLU A 267 7.26 8.22 24.71
N ASP A 268 7.99 9.21 24.18
CA ASP A 268 9.36 9.02 23.65
C ASP A 268 10.29 8.46 24.74
N PHE A 269 10.18 8.97 25.99
CA PHE A 269 10.96 8.45 27.12
C PHE A 269 10.59 7.01 27.47
N GLN A 270 9.31 6.66 27.45
CA GLN A 270 8.86 5.30 27.71
C GLN A 270 9.34 4.33 26.62
N HIS A 271 9.27 4.73 25.36
CA HIS A 271 9.74 3.93 24.23
C HIS A 271 11.26 3.70 24.31
N LEU A 272 12.04 4.74 24.64
CA LEU A 272 13.48 4.58 24.86
C LEU A 272 13.80 3.55 25.95
N LEU A 273 13.05 3.57 27.06
CA LEU A 273 13.25 2.63 28.16
C LEU A 273 12.93 1.18 27.79
N SER A 274 12.02 0.94 26.83
CA SER A 274 11.80 -0.41 26.28
C SER A 274 12.93 -0.85 25.35
N THR A 275 13.50 0.06 24.56
CA THR A 275 14.56 -0.27 23.58
C THR A 275 15.92 -0.53 24.24
N VAL A 276 16.19 0.10 25.39
CA VAL A 276 17.49 0.03 26.11
C VAL A 276 17.57 -1.14 27.12
N ARG A 277 16.48 -1.88 27.35
CA ARG A 277 16.44 -3.03 28.28
C ARG A 277 16.96 -4.33 27.68
#